data_AF-A0A1G9FPG9-F1
#
_entry.id   AF-A0A1G9FPG9-F1
#
_cell.length_a   1.000
_cell.length_b   1.000
_cell.length_c   1.000
_cell.angle_alpha   90.00
_cell.angle_beta   90.00
_cell.angle_gamma   90.00
#
_symmetry.space_group_name_H-M   'P 1'
#
loop_
_entity.id
_entity.type
_entity.pdbx_description
1 polymer ?
#
loop_
_entity_poly.entity_id
_entity_poly.type
_entity_poly.pdbx_seq_one_letter_code
_entity_poly.pdbx_strand_id
1 'polypeptide(L)'
;MDWETPADAWYVWLAVSIVSVGLAGLVLGLPTGPPPDANQAANTIDRVAGTTHDASATYGHDAAEVKFEGPTVSLRNEHGTARSSLAYGTVVPVVGNERLEAVARGASLESAYGDAVETDRQDVEGEFLADLVEAHEESDGEWNLADGELAVRTLEVEAEAGTTVETAGSIDRAENVSRSFESTAATEATVRYTAASGAEIEVVLTGFEYAGHGNRDFDDVEHGGDNELLVTKSETDTADGSQTDFEVPILSETGENQNAFVYPIAVGVYTDGSLECEGRLESSHGFADICEGGSITADIASDAAEIAQDAQSGEYRVTLVTA
;
A
#
# COMPACT_ATOMS: atom_id res chain seq x y z
N MET A 1 -54.99 0.40 78.28
CA MET A 1 -54.57 -0.49 77.18
C MET A 1 -54.55 0.37 75.95
N ASP A 2 -53.46 1.10 75.78
CA ASP A 2 -53.24 1.89 74.58
C ASP A 2 -53.04 0.92 73.42
N TRP A 3 -54.01 0.91 72.51
CA TRP A 3 -53.87 0.24 71.23
C TRP A 3 -52.97 1.15 70.40
N GLU A 4 -51.66 0.98 70.57
CA GLU A 4 -50.69 1.43 69.59
C GLU A 4 -51.12 0.78 68.27
N THR A 5 -51.79 1.58 67.45
CA THR A 5 -52.27 1.22 66.12
C THR A 5 -51.10 0.58 65.35
N PRO A 6 -51.32 -0.44 64.52
CA PRO A 6 -50.29 -1.02 63.68
C PRO A 6 -49.96 -0.06 62.53
N ALA A 7 -49.58 1.18 62.85
CA ALA A 7 -48.96 2.11 61.92
C ALA A 7 -47.67 1.51 61.37
N ASP A 8 -47.08 0.52 62.03
CA ASP A 8 -45.84 -0.12 61.61
C ASP A 8 -46.02 -1.12 60.43
N ALA A 9 -47.20 -1.73 60.28
CA ALA A 9 -47.36 -2.84 59.33
C ALA A 9 -47.21 -2.43 57.86
N TRP A 10 -47.65 -1.23 57.49
CA TRP A 10 -47.57 -0.74 56.10
C TRP A 10 -46.18 -0.20 55.74
N TYR A 11 -45.48 0.43 56.70
CA TYR A 11 -44.09 0.84 56.52
C TYR A 11 -43.17 -0.38 56.36
N VAL A 12 -43.39 -1.42 57.17
CA VAL A 12 -42.68 -2.70 57.03
C VAL A 12 -42.94 -3.33 55.66
N TRP A 13 -44.20 -3.38 55.21
CA TRP A 13 -44.53 -3.93 53.89
C TRP A 13 -43.87 -3.14 52.74
N LEU A 14 -43.85 -1.81 52.82
CA LEU A 14 -43.21 -0.95 51.82
C LEU A 14 -41.68 -1.11 51.83
N ALA A 15 -41.06 -1.15 53.02
CA ALA A 15 -39.63 -1.40 53.16
C ALA A 15 -39.23 -2.77 52.59
N VAL A 16 -39.99 -3.83 52.91
CA VAL A 16 -39.77 -5.18 52.37
C VAL A 16 -39.93 -5.20 50.85
N SER A 17 -40.91 -4.49 50.30
CA SER A 17 -41.12 -4.41 48.85
C SER A 17 -39.94 -3.72 48.15
N ILE A 18 -39.44 -2.60 48.69
CA ILE A 18 -38.26 -1.91 48.15
C ILE A 18 -37.03 -2.80 48.21
N VAL A 19 -36.78 -3.45 49.34
CA VAL A 19 -35.64 -4.36 49.50
C VAL A 19 -35.76 -5.56 48.54
N SER A 20 -36.97 -6.12 48.37
CA SER A 20 -37.19 -7.25 47.47
C SER A 20 -36.98 -6.88 46.01
N VAL A 21 -37.46 -5.70 45.58
CA VAL A 21 -37.21 -5.17 44.23
C VAL A 21 -35.72 -4.87 44.03
N GLY A 22 -35.05 -4.31 45.05
CA GLY A 22 -33.61 -4.07 45.02
C GLY A 22 -32.80 -5.36 44.89
N LEU A 23 -33.13 -6.39 45.67
CA LEU A 23 -32.50 -7.71 45.58
C LEU A 23 -32.82 -8.41 44.24
N ALA A 24 -34.04 -8.31 43.75
CA ALA A 24 -34.41 -8.85 42.44
C ALA A 24 -33.63 -8.15 41.32
N GLY A 25 -33.47 -6.83 41.37
CA GLY A 25 -32.66 -6.07 40.43
C GLY A 25 -31.18 -6.49 40.46
N LEU A 26 -30.63 -6.74 41.65
CA LEU A 26 -29.28 -7.29 41.79
C LEU A 26 -29.14 -8.68 41.17
N VAL A 27 -30.07 -9.59 41.46
CA VAL A 27 -30.05 -10.96 40.91
C VAL A 27 -30.20 -10.95 39.39
N LEU A 28 -31.07 -10.10 38.84
CA LEU A 28 -31.29 -9.97 37.40
C LEU A 28 -30.15 -9.24 36.67
N GLY A 29 -29.33 -8.45 37.39
CA GLY A 29 -28.17 -7.75 36.83
C GLY A 29 -26.86 -8.53 36.88
N LEU A 30 -26.85 -9.74 37.46
CA LEU A 30 -25.67 -10.60 37.45
C LEU A 30 -25.46 -11.21 36.05
N PRO A 31 -24.20 -11.30 35.57
CA PRO A 31 -23.91 -11.98 34.32
C PRO A 31 -24.45 -13.41 34.34
N THR A 32 -25.25 -13.76 33.33
CA THR A 32 -25.85 -15.10 33.20
C THR A 32 -24.90 -16.11 32.53
N GLY A 33 -23.76 -15.66 32.04
CA GLY A 33 -22.71 -16.46 31.40
C GLY A 33 -21.31 -15.93 31.71
N PRO A 34 -20.26 -16.67 31.32
CA PRO A 34 -18.89 -16.17 31.37
C PRO A 34 -18.62 -15.16 30.24
N PRO A 35 -17.64 -14.25 30.40
CA PRO A 35 -17.11 -13.48 29.28
C PRO A 35 -16.43 -14.42 28.24
N PRO A 36 -16.27 -13.96 26.99
CA PRO A 36 -15.63 -14.76 25.93
C PRO A 36 -14.15 -15.04 26.23
N ASP A 37 -13.60 -16.13 25.68
CA ASP A 37 -12.22 -16.55 25.94
C ASP A 37 -11.21 -15.90 24.97
N ALA A 38 -10.79 -14.68 25.31
CA ALA A 38 -9.78 -13.97 24.54
C ALA A 38 -8.39 -14.64 24.55
N ASN A 39 -8.08 -15.48 25.55
CA ASN A 39 -6.80 -16.21 25.56
C ASN A 39 -6.80 -17.32 24.52
N GLN A 40 -7.92 -18.01 24.35
CA GLN A 40 -8.04 -19.04 23.31
C GLN A 40 -7.97 -18.42 21.90
N ALA A 41 -8.55 -17.23 21.70
CA ALA A 41 -8.40 -16.47 20.46
C ALA A 41 -6.92 -16.11 20.21
N ALA A 42 -6.23 -15.49 21.16
CA ALA A 42 -4.82 -15.14 21.04
C ALA A 42 -3.93 -16.36 20.77
N ASN A 43 -4.12 -17.46 21.50
CA ASN A 43 -3.37 -18.71 21.28
C ASN A 43 -3.62 -19.33 19.90
N THR A 44 -4.80 -19.08 19.30
CA THR A 44 -5.12 -19.56 17.95
C THR A 44 -4.37 -18.71 16.92
N ILE A 45 -4.39 -17.39 17.10
CA ILE A 45 -3.65 -16.44 16.26
C ILE A 45 -2.14 -16.71 16.34
N ASP A 46 -1.58 -16.74 17.55
CA ASP A 46 -0.14 -16.95 17.76
C ASP A 46 0.37 -18.27 17.19
N ARG A 47 -0.46 -19.31 17.18
CA ARG A 47 -0.10 -20.60 16.58
C ARG A 47 0.08 -20.50 15.07
N VAL A 48 -0.74 -19.67 14.41
CA VAL A 48 -0.73 -19.47 12.96
C VAL A 48 0.33 -18.43 12.60
N ALA A 49 0.34 -17.27 13.26
CA ALA A 49 1.32 -16.21 13.05
C ALA A 49 2.77 -16.64 13.30
N GLY A 50 3.00 -17.63 14.17
CA GLY A 50 4.32 -18.18 14.47
C GLY A 50 4.85 -19.21 13.46
N THR A 51 4.10 -19.55 12.40
CA THR A 51 4.56 -20.51 11.38
C THR A 51 5.45 -19.85 10.34
N THR A 52 6.34 -20.64 9.74
CA THR A 52 7.22 -20.21 8.64
C THR A 52 6.66 -20.56 7.26
N HIS A 53 5.41 -21.00 7.20
CA HIS A 53 4.73 -21.47 5.99
C HIS A 53 3.26 -21.11 6.11
N ASP A 54 2.55 -21.12 4.99
CA ASP A 54 1.10 -21.00 4.92
C ASP A 54 0.40 -21.87 5.96
N ALA A 55 -0.42 -21.23 6.78
CA ALA A 55 -1.17 -21.87 7.84
C ALA A 55 -2.51 -21.19 8.05
N SER A 56 -3.50 -21.96 8.48
CA SER A 56 -4.80 -21.42 8.88
C SER A 56 -5.34 -22.14 10.10
N ALA A 57 -6.18 -21.44 10.86
CA ALA A 57 -6.92 -22.01 11.97
C ALA A 57 -8.24 -21.28 12.17
N THR A 58 -9.22 -21.99 12.72
CA THR A 58 -10.48 -21.40 13.16
C THR A 58 -10.72 -21.65 14.65
N TYR A 59 -11.45 -20.74 15.28
CA TYR A 59 -11.87 -20.84 16.67
C TYR A 59 -13.27 -20.26 16.87
N GLY A 60 -14.24 -21.14 17.20
CA GLY A 60 -15.59 -20.70 17.56
C GLY A 60 -15.64 -20.02 18.92
N HIS A 61 -16.38 -18.91 19.02
CA HIS A 61 -16.53 -18.13 20.25
C HIS A 61 -17.93 -17.54 20.43
N ASP A 62 -18.27 -17.19 21.67
CA ASP A 62 -19.54 -16.55 22.03
C ASP A 62 -19.42 -15.01 22.15
N ALA A 63 -18.42 -14.41 21.51
CA ALA A 63 -18.29 -12.96 21.44
C ALA A 63 -19.35 -12.38 20.50
N ALA A 64 -19.95 -11.26 20.88
CA ALA A 64 -20.82 -10.48 20.01
C ALA A 64 -20.01 -9.49 19.15
N GLU A 65 -18.89 -9.01 19.69
CA GLU A 65 -18.01 -8.06 19.02
C GLU A 65 -16.54 -8.40 19.33
N VAL A 66 -15.68 -8.14 18.36
CA VAL A 66 -14.21 -8.29 18.42
C VAL A 66 -13.54 -6.95 18.19
N LYS A 67 -12.39 -6.75 18.81
CA LYS A 67 -11.51 -5.62 18.54
C LYS A 67 -10.07 -6.07 18.55
N PHE A 68 -9.33 -5.63 17.54
CA PHE A 68 -7.88 -5.74 17.47
C PHE A 68 -7.30 -4.34 17.68
N GLU A 69 -6.32 -4.21 18.56
CA GLU A 69 -5.67 -2.92 18.86
C GLU A 69 -4.19 -3.20 19.12
N GLY A 70 -3.36 -2.91 18.12
CA GLY A 70 -1.96 -3.34 18.10
C GLY A 70 -1.82 -4.84 18.43
N PRO A 71 -0.96 -5.24 19.40
CA PRO A 71 -0.78 -6.65 19.76
C PRO A 71 -1.83 -7.16 20.75
N THR A 72 -3.05 -6.62 20.76
CA THR A 72 -4.12 -7.02 21.70
C THR A 72 -5.39 -7.40 20.98
N VAL A 73 -5.92 -8.59 21.28
CA VAL A 73 -7.28 -8.99 20.91
C VAL A 73 -8.22 -8.80 22.10
N SER A 74 -9.35 -8.15 21.87
CA SER A 74 -10.43 -7.96 22.83
C SER A 74 -11.72 -8.55 22.30
N LEU A 75 -12.42 -9.31 23.13
CA LEU A 75 -13.71 -9.92 22.83
C LEU A 75 -14.73 -9.44 23.85
N ARG A 76 -15.95 -9.13 23.40
CA ARG A 76 -17.04 -8.78 24.32
C ARG A 76 -18.36 -9.43 23.94
N ASN A 77 -19.16 -9.72 24.96
CA ASN A 77 -20.54 -10.12 24.84
C ASN A 77 -21.37 -9.45 25.94
N GLU A 78 -22.65 -9.81 26.04
CA GLU A 78 -23.56 -9.30 27.07
C GLU A 78 -23.12 -9.64 28.52
N HIS A 79 -22.21 -10.60 28.70
CA HIS A 79 -21.70 -11.06 29.98
C HIS A 79 -20.36 -10.43 30.39
N GLY A 80 -19.68 -9.76 29.48
CA GLY A 80 -18.47 -8.97 29.78
C GLY A 80 -17.48 -8.86 28.64
N THR A 81 -16.32 -8.29 28.95
CA THR A 81 -15.20 -8.10 28.02
C THR A 81 -13.98 -8.84 28.53
N ALA A 82 -13.33 -9.59 27.65
CA ALA A 82 -12.04 -10.21 27.89
C ALA A 82 -11.02 -9.67 26.88
N ARG A 83 -9.74 -9.66 27.26
CA ARG A 83 -8.64 -9.24 26.39
C ARG A 83 -7.41 -10.11 26.60
N SER A 84 -6.63 -10.29 25.56
CA SER A 84 -5.35 -11.01 25.61
C SER A 84 -4.35 -10.39 24.63
N SER A 85 -3.07 -10.49 24.95
CA SER A 85 -1.98 -10.00 24.11
C SER A 85 -1.47 -11.09 23.18
N LEU A 86 -1.21 -10.74 21.93
CA LEU A 86 -0.54 -11.57 20.95
C LEU A 86 0.96 -11.60 21.22
N ALA A 87 1.57 -12.76 21.03
CA ALA A 87 3.01 -12.95 21.15
C ALA A 87 3.76 -12.73 19.83
N TYR A 88 3.10 -12.91 18.69
CA TYR A 88 3.71 -12.85 17.36
C TYR A 88 3.11 -11.77 16.47
N GLY A 89 3.97 -10.84 16.04
CA GLY A 89 3.76 -9.95 14.89
C GLY A 89 2.58 -8.98 14.97
N THR A 90 2.48 -8.17 13.93
CA THR A 90 1.26 -7.41 13.59
C THR A 90 0.30 -8.38 12.89
N VAL A 91 -0.98 -8.32 13.24
CA VAL A 91 -2.04 -9.01 12.50
C VAL A 91 -2.93 -7.98 11.86
N VAL A 92 -3.44 -8.29 10.67
CA VAL A 92 -4.32 -7.39 9.93
C VAL A 92 -5.75 -7.87 10.11
N PRO A 93 -6.58 -7.10 10.85
CA PRO A 93 -8.01 -7.37 10.90
C PRO A 93 -8.60 -7.02 9.54
N VAL A 94 -9.38 -7.93 8.97
CA VAL A 94 -9.95 -7.76 7.62
C VAL A 94 -11.47 -7.71 7.62
N VAL A 95 -12.06 -7.39 8.78
CA VAL A 95 -13.52 -7.36 8.94
C VAL A 95 -14.11 -6.26 8.05
N GLY A 96 -15.04 -6.62 7.17
CA GLY A 96 -15.69 -5.68 6.25
C GLY A 96 -15.10 -5.66 4.83
N ASN A 97 -13.96 -6.29 4.59
CA ASN A 97 -13.43 -6.50 3.24
C ASN A 97 -13.74 -7.94 2.76
N GLU A 98 -14.72 -8.09 1.88
CA GLU A 98 -15.22 -9.41 1.44
C GLU A 98 -14.14 -10.30 0.80
N ARG A 99 -13.17 -9.71 0.08
CA ARG A 99 -12.10 -10.45 -0.60
C ARG A 99 -11.08 -10.96 0.41
N LEU A 100 -10.57 -10.08 1.27
CA LEU A 100 -9.63 -10.45 2.32
C LEU A 100 -10.25 -11.43 3.33
N GLU A 101 -11.53 -11.27 3.64
CA GLU A 101 -12.30 -12.20 4.47
C GLU A 101 -12.40 -13.59 3.85
N ALA A 102 -12.62 -13.68 2.53
CA ALA A 102 -12.61 -14.95 1.83
C ALA A 102 -11.23 -15.61 1.88
N VAL A 103 -10.16 -14.83 1.72
CA VAL A 103 -8.78 -15.31 1.85
C VAL A 103 -8.50 -15.79 3.27
N ALA A 104 -8.87 -15.03 4.31
CA ALA A 104 -8.72 -15.44 5.71
C ALA A 104 -9.46 -16.75 6.03
N ARG A 105 -10.61 -16.99 5.38
CA ARG A 105 -11.39 -18.24 5.48
C ARG A 105 -10.92 -19.37 4.56
N GLY A 106 -9.88 -19.15 3.76
CA GLY A 106 -9.19 -20.21 3.00
C GLY A 106 -9.29 -20.14 1.47
N ALA A 107 -9.92 -19.11 0.88
CA ALA A 107 -9.91 -18.91 -0.57
C ALA A 107 -8.49 -18.61 -1.09
N SER A 108 -8.11 -19.10 -2.27
CA SER A 108 -6.81 -18.71 -2.86
C SER A 108 -6.85 -17.26 -3.34
N LEU A 109 -5.68 -16.63 -3.48
CA LEU A 109 -5.59 -15.25 -3.97
C LEU A 109 -6.20 -15.11 -5.36
N GLU A 110 -5.91 -16.05 -6.26
CA GLU A 110 -6.45 -16.06 -7.63
C GLU A 110 -7.96 -16.23 -7.66
N SER A 111 -8.56 -16.87 -6.64
CA SER A 111 -10.01 -16.98 -6.54
C SER A 111 -10.67 -15.71 -6.03
N ALA A 112 -9.99 -14.92 -5.20
CA ALA A 112 -10.53 -13.69 -4.61
C ALA A 112 -10.21 -12.44 -5.45
N TYR A 113 -9.07 -12.45 -6.14
CA TYR A 113 -8.50 -11.34 -6.89
C TYR A 113 -8.29 -11.66 -8.38
N GLY A 114 -8.73 -12.81 -8.90
CA GLY A 114 -8.50 -13.18 -10.31
C GLY A 114 -9.08 -12.20 -11.34
N ASP A 115 -10.04 -11.37 -10.94
CA ASP A 115 -10.62 -10.32 -11.78
C ASP A 115 -9.79 -9.01 -11.81
N ALA A 116 -8.82 -8.86 -10.89
CA ALA A 116 -7.92 -7.69 -10.73
C ALA A 116 -7.10 -7.39 -11.99
N VAL A 117 -6.62 -8.46 -12.65
CA VAL A 117 -5.61 -8.44 -13.72
C VAL A 117 -6.09 -7.67 -14.97
N GLU A 118 -7.38 -7.38 -15.11
CA GLU A 118 -7.92 -6.70 -16.30
C GLU A 118 -7.87 -5.17 -16.24
N THR A 119 -7.61 -4.54 -15.09
CA THR A 119 -7.94 -3.11 -14.90
C THR A 119 -6.76 -2.18 -14.64
N ASP A 120 -5.73 -2.62 -13.91
CA ASP A 120 -4.54 -1.82 -13.60
C ASP A 120 -3.29 -2.68 -13.71
N ARG A 121 -2.12 -2.08 -13.96
CA ARG A 121 -0.84 -2.78 -14.19
C ARG A 121 -0.31 -3.57 -12.97
N GLN A 122 -1.11 -3.74 -11.92
CA GLN A 122 -0.76 -4.52 -10.73
C GLN A 122 -1.19 -5.97 -10.92
N ASP A 123 -0.36 -6.88 -10.44
CA ASP A 123 -0.70 -8.30 -10.37
C ASP A 123 -1.60 -8.59 -9.15
N VAL A 124 -1.97 -9.86 -8.99
CA VAL A 124 -2.88 -10.31 -7.93
C VAL A 124 -2.31 -10.02 -6.55
N GLU A 125 -1.00 -10.22 -6.39
CA GLU A 125 -0.25 -10.02 -5.16
C GLU A 125 -0.20 -8.54 -4.78
N GLY A 126 -0.06 -7.65 -5.77
CA GLY A 126 -0.05 -6.22 -5.56
C GLY A 126 -1.38 -5.65 -5.09
N GLU A 127 -2.48 -6.03 -5.75
CA GLU A 127 -3.83 -5.60 -5.33
C GLU A 127 -4.17 -6.15 -3.94
N PHE A 128 -3.77 -7.40 -3.66
CA PHE A 128 -3.94 -8.00 -2.33
C PHE A 128 -3.22 -7.21 -1.24
N LEU A 129 -1.97 -6.81 -1.45
CA LEU A 129 -1.21 -6.03 -0.46
C LEU A 129 -1.76 -4.61 -0.30
N ALA A 130 -2.26 -4.00 -1.38
CA ALA A 130 -2.93 -2.69 -1.31
C ALA A 130 -4.18 -2.75 -0.41
N ASP A 131 -5.07 -3.71 -0.67
CA ASP A 131 -6.27 -3.94 0.15
C ASP A 131 -5.91 -4.22 1.63
N LEU A 132 -4.80 -4.95 1.85
CA LEU A 132 -4.35 -5.32 3.18
C LEU A 132 -3.87 -4.09 3.98
N VAL A 133 -3.14 -3.18 3.33
CA VAL A 133 -2.72 -1.90 3.94
C VAL A 133 -3.95 -1.06 4.29
N GLU A 134 -4.89 -0.89 3.36
CA GLU A 134 -6.13 -0.14 3.60
C GLU A 134 -6.93 -0.74 4.77
N ALA A 135 -7.11 -2.07 4.78
CA ALA A 135 -7.83 -2.75 5.86
C ALA A 135 -7.15 -2.56 7.23
N HIS A 136 -5.81 -2.55 7.28
CA HIS A 136 -5.07 -2.30 8.51
C HIS A 136 -5.33 -0.90 9.06
N GLU A 137 -5.31 0.11 8.21
CA GLU A 137 -5.56 1.51 8.58
C GLU A 137 -6.99 1.74 9.07
N GLU A 138 -7.97 1.11 8.41
CA GLU A 138 -9.37 1.27 8.77
C GLU A 138 -9.77 0.51 10.04
N SER A 139 -9.14 -0.65 10.30
CA SER A 139 -9.64 -1.60 11.31
C SER A 139 -8.96 -1.52 12.68
N ASP A 140 -7.87 -0.76 12.84
CA ASP A 140 -7.14 -0.72 14.11
C ASP A 140 -7.92 0.00 15.22
N GLY A 141 -8.12 -0.70 16.33
CA GLY A 141 -8.73 -0.14 17.54
C GLY A 141 -10.26 -0.03 17.52
N GLU A 142 -10.94 -0.54 16.48
CA GLU A 142 -12.39 -0.49 16.36
C GLU A 142 -13.09 -1.79 16.81
N TRP A 143 -14.28 -1.64 17.40
CA TRP A 143 -15.13 -2.79 17.73
C TRP A 143 -15.96 -3.16 16.51
N ASN A 144 -15.78 -4.38 16.03
CA ASN A 144 -16.50 -4.96 14.91
C ASN A 144 -17.46 -6.06 15.38
N LEU A 145 -18.58 -6.20 14.68
CA LEU A 145 -19.52 -7.31 14.92
C LEU A 145 -18.82 -8.63 14.62
N ALA A 146 -19.00 -9.60 15.52
CA ALA A 146 -18.43 -10.93 15.37
C ALA A 146 -19.49 -11.90 14.82
N ASP A 147 -19.11 -12.80 13.93
CA ASP A 147 -19.95 -13.84 13.32
C ASP A 147 -19.98 -15.15 14.13
N GLY A 148 -19.13 -15.24 15.16
CA GLY A 148 -19.05 -16.38 16.07
C GLY A 148 -17.92 -17.37 15.74
N GLU A 149 -17.16 -17.13 14.67
CA GLU A 149 -15.99 -17.92 14.30
C GLU A 149 -14.80 -17.02 13.92
N LEU A 150 -13.77 -17.02 14.77
CA LEU A 150 -12.49 -16.42 14.46
C LEU A 150 -11.78 -17.27 13.40
N ALA A 151 -11.50 -16.71 12.23
CA ALA A 151 -10.66 -17.30 11.20
C ALA A 151 -9.32 -16.55 11.12
N VAL A 152 -8.22 -17.30 11.12
CA VAL A 152 -6.87 -16.77 11.01
C VAL A 152 -6.15 -17.47 9.89
N ARG A 153 -5.42 -16.70 9.07
CA ARG A 153 -4.56 -17.25 8.03
C ARG A 153 -3.26 -16.47 7.93
N THR A 154 -2.15 -17.18 7.86
CA THR A 154 -0.84 -16.62 7.50
C THR A 154 -0.46 -17.10 6.12
N LEU A 155 0.07 -16.19 5.30
CA LEU A 155 0.44 -16.41 3.91
C LEU A 155 1.80 -15.79 3.63
N GLU A 156 2.55 -16.41 2.72
CA GLU A 156 3.69 -15.78 2.06
C GLU A 156 3.25 -15.24 0.70
N VAL A 157 3.55 -13.98 0.44
CA VAL A 157 3.19 -13.26 -0.78
C VAL A 157 4.47 -12.72 -1.41
N GLU A 158 4.74 -13.14 -2.64
CA GLU A 158 5.87 -12.64 -3.42
C GLU A 158 5.44 -11.35 -4.11
N ALA A 159 5.99 -10.22 -3.70
CA ALA A 159 5.72 -8.93 -4.31
C ALA A 159 6.99 -8.08 -4.39
N GLU A 160 7.21 -7.45 -5.54
CA GLU A 160 8.35 -6.62 -5.81
C GLU A 160 7.91 -5.15 -5.79
N ALA A 161 8.52 -4.36 -4.90
CA ALA A 161 8.41 -2.91 -4.98
C ALA A 161 9.21 -2.43 -6.18
N GLY A 162 8.57 -1.75 -7.13
CA GLY A 162 9.31 -1.24 -8.28
C GLY A 162 9.04 0.21 -8.56
N THR A 163 10.12 0.89 -8.91
CA THR A 163 10.08 2.22 -9.49
C THR A 163 9.58 2.10 -10.93
N THR A 164 8.46 2.72 -11.24
CA THR A 164 7.99 2.83 -12.63
C THR A 164 8.56 4.12 -13.22
N VAL A 165 9.17 4.06 -14.41
CA VAL A 165 9.63 5.25 -15.13
C VAL A 165 9.30 5.11 -16.59
N GLU A 166 8.52 6.06 -17.08
CA GLU A 166 8.23 6.29 -18.48
C GLU A 166 8.93 7.58 -18.90
N THR A 167 9.56 7.58 -20.08
CA THR A 167 10.19 8.81 -20.61
C THR A 167 9.70 9.11 -22.01
N ALA A 168 9.41 10.36 -22.31
CA ALA A 168 9.05 10.82 -23.64
C ALA A 168 9.97 11.98 -24.05
N GLY A 169 10.58 11.87 -25.22
CA GLY A 169 11.29 13.00 -25.81
C GLY A 169 10.31 14.02 -26.38
N SER A 170 10.45 15.27 -25.95
CA SER A 170 9.66 16.42 -26.41
C SER A 170 10.55 17.37 -27.22
N ILE A 171 9.95 18.03 -28.21
CA ILE A 171 10.56 19.19 -28.85
C ILE A 171 9.69 20.37 -28.46
N ASP A 172 10.17 21.16 -27.50
CA ASP A 172 9.56 22.46 -27.28
C ASP A 172 9.79 23.31 -28.53
N ARG A 173 8.68 23.79 -29.09
CA ARG A 173 8.61 24.33 -30.44
C ARG A 173 9.21 25.71 -30.44
N ALA A 174 10.53 25.80 -30.40
CA ALA A 174 11.18 27.05 -30.70
C ALA A 174 10.75 27.44 -32.13
N GLU A 175 10.29 28.69 -32.30
CA GLU A 175 9.59 29.19 -33.49
C GLU A 175 10.37 29.03 -34.83
N ASN A 176 11.60 28.51 -34.79
CA ASN A 176 12.54 28.39 -35.90
C ASN A 176 13.00 26.95 -36.21
N VAL A 177 12.46 25.90 -35.58
CA VAL A 177 12.82 24.51 -35.87
C VAL A 177 12.03 24.02 -37.10
N SER A 178 12.74 23.53 -38.13
CA SER A 178 12.11 23.03 -39.36
C SER A 178 11.38 21.70 -39.08
N ARG A 179 10.20 21.47 -39.71
CA ARG A 179 9.37 20.27 -39.48
C ARG A 179 10.07 18.93 -39.77
N SER A 180 11.18 18.95 -40.52
CA SER A 180 12.00 17.77 -40.78
C SER A 180 12.77 17.27 -39.55
N PHE A 181 12.91 18.09 -38.50
CA PHE A 181 13.65 17.78 -37.29
C PHE A 181 12.79 17.11 -36.20
N GLU A 182 11.46 17.14 -36.37
CA GLU A 182 10.52 16.70 -35.32
C GLU A 182 10.65 15.21 -34.97
N SER A 183 11.32 14.41 -35.81
CA SER A 183 11.46 12.96 -35.64
C SER A 183 12.86 12.48 -35.28
N THR A 184 13.87 13.35 -35.29
CA THR A 184 15.29 12.96 -35.19
C THR A 184 16.01 13.51 -33.96
N ALA A 185 15.40 14.45 -33.24
CA ALA A 185 16.02 15.06 -32.06
C ALA A 185 15.02 15.40 -30.95
N ALA A 186 15.52 15.68 -29.74
CA ALA A 186 14.78 16.16 -28.57
C ALA A 186 15.45 17.41 -28.00
N THR A 187 14.65 18.40 -27.60
CA THR A 187 15.14 19.58 -26.84
C THR A 187 14.78 19.50 -25.36
N GLU A 188 13.93 18.55 -25.00
CA GLU A 188 13.47 18.26 -23.66
C GLU A 188 13.10 16.79 -23.57
N ALA A 189 13.17 16.21 -22.38
CA ALA A 189 12.51 14.93 -22.11
C ALA A 189 11.56 15.10 -20.93
N THR A 190 10.32 14.66 -21.10
CA THR A 190 9.36 14.51 -20.00
C THR A 190 9.58 13.14 -19.39
N VAL A 191 9.85 13.11 -18.09
CA VAL A 191 9.94 11.88 -17.29
C VAL A 191 8.69 11.80 -16.45
N ARG A 192 7.98 10.68 -16.56
CA ARG A 192 6.91 10.29 -15.64
C ARG A 192 7.41 9.16 -14.78
N TYR A 193 7.28 9.28 -13.47
CA TYR A 193 7.73 8.24 -12.56
C TYR A 193 6.80 8.02 -11.38
N THR A 194 6.97 6.87 -10.73
CA THR A 194 6.37 6.52 -9.44
C THR A 194 7.43 5.75 -8.64
N ALA A 195 7.73 6.21 -7.43
CA ALA A 195 8.75 5.65 -6.54
C ALA A 195 8.39 5.93 -5.08
N ALA A 196 9.16 5.39 -4.14
CA ALA A 196 8.86 5.46 -2.70
C ALA A 196 8.90 6.91 -2.21
N SER A 197 7.95 7.33 -1.37
CA SER A 197 8.00 8.66 -0.75
C SER A 197 9.36 8.93 -0.07
N GLY A 198 10.01 10.02 -0.46
CA GLY A 198 11.35 10.42 0.00
C GLY A 198 12.52 9.82 -0.78
N ALA A 199 12.28 8.90 -1.73
CA ALA A 199 13.32 8.37 -2.60
C ALA A 199 13.83 9.46 -3.56
N GLU A 200 15.14 9.54 -3.71
CA GLU A 200 15.77 10.45 -4.69
C GLU A 200 15.81 9.76 -6.05
N ILE A 201 15.11 10.33 -7.04
CA ILE A 201 15.09 9.84 -8.42
C ILE A 201 15.98 10.74 -9.27
N GLU A 202 17.06 10.18 -9.80
CA GLU A 202 17.91 10.86 -10.79
C GLU A 202 17.73 10.20 -12.15
N VAL A 203 17.32 11.00 -13.15
CA VAL A 203 17.31 10.56 -14.54
C VAL A 203 18.48 11.17 -15.28
N VAL A 204 19.28 10.30 -15.88
CA VAL A 204 20.48 10.65 -16.64
C VAL A 204 20.25 10.37 -18.11
N LEU A 205 20.22 11.43 -18.92
CA LEU A 205 20.16 11.36 -20.38
C LEU A 205 21.56 11.50 -20.97
N THR A 206 21.96 10.55 -21.80
CA THR A 206 23.23 10.60 -22.53
C THR A 206 22.98 10.50 -24.03
N GLY A 207 23.42 11.50 -24.78
CA GLY A 207 23.19 11.59 -26.22
C GLY A 207 24.23 12.43 -26.94
N PHE A 208 24.13 12.47 -28.26
CA PHE A 208 24.95 13.35 -29.09
C PHE A 208 24.25 14.69 -29.25
N GLU A 209 24.93 15.77 -28.89
CA GLU A 209 24.43 17.13 -29.06
C GLU A 209 24.68 17.62 -30.48
N TYR A 210 23.62 18.12 -31.13
CA TYR A 210 23.73 18.80 -32.41
C TYR A 210 23.71 20.32 -32.20
N ALA A 211 24.84 20.98 -32.48
CA ALA A 211 24.92 22.43 -32.52
C ALA A 211 24.43 22.96 -33.88
N GLY A 212 23.20 23.51 -33.90
CA GLY A 212 22.60 24.12 -35.08
C GLY A 212 23.35 25.37 -35.56
N HIS A 213 24.49 25.21 -36.23
CA HIS A 213 25.21 26.34 -36.82
C HIS A 213 24.59 26.78 -38.16
N GLY A 214 23.56 27.62 -38.09
CA GLY A 214 23.01 28.38 -39.21
C GLY A 214 22.24 27.54 -40.25
N ASN A 215 21.63 28.22 -41.24
CA ASN A 215 20.81 27.67 -42.34
C ASN A 215 21.55 26.67 -43.27
N ARG A 216 22.17 25.62 -42.74
CA ARG A 216 22.66 24.49 -43.53
C ARG A 216 21.60 23.39 -43.50
N ASP A 217 21.21 22.95 -44.70
CA ASP A 217 20.37 21.77 -44.88
C ASP A 217 21.05 20.54 -44.25
N PHE A 218 20.25 19.72 -43.57
CA PHE A 218 20.70 18.53 -42.82
C PHE A 218 21.15 17.37 -43.72
N ASP A 219 21.10 17.53 -45.05
CA ASP A 219 21.52 16.50 -46.02
C ASP A 219 23.03 16.15 -45.91
N ASP A 220 23.83 16.96 -45.21
CA ASP A 220 25.25 16.69 -44.94
C ASP A 220 25.50 15.79 -43.69
N VAL A 221 24.47 15.41 -42.94
CA VAL A 221 24.64 14.58 -41.71
C VAL A 221 25.04 13.13 -42.00
N GLU A 222 24.82 12.63 -43.23
CA GLU A 222 25.37 11.34 -43.64
C GLU A 222 26.92 11.34 -43.73
N HIS A 223 27.57 12.51 -43.67
CA HIS A 223 29.03 12.65 -43.79
C HIS A 223 29.66 13.17 -42.49
N GLY A 224 29.42 12.49 -41.37
CA GLY A 224 30.27 12.47 -40.17
C GLY A 224 31.12 13.72 -39.92
N GLY A 225 30.46 14.86 -39.70
CA GLY A 225 31.11 16.11 -39.38
C GLY A 225 31.57 16.11 -37.92
N ASP A 226 32.78 16.64 -37.69
CA ASP A 226 33.59 16.57 -36.47
C ASP A 226 33.01 17.23 -35.19
N ASN A 227 31.69 17.43 -35.09
CA ASN A 227 31.03 18.21 -34.03
C ASN A 227 30.02 17.40 -33.19
N GLU A 228 30.08 16.07 -33.20
CA GLU A 228 29.26 15.25 -32.29
C GLU A 228 29.92 15.24 -30.90
N LEU A 229 29.45 16.11 -30.01
CA LEU A 229 29.84 16.06 -28.60
C LEU A 229 28.90 15.08 -27.89
N LEU A 230 29.45 14.04 -27.25
CA LEU A 230 28.70 13.24 -26.30
C LEU A 230 28.44 14.09 -25.06
N VAL A 231 27.17 14.33 -24.76
CA VAL A 231 26.74 15.16 -23.64
C VAL A 231 25.85 14.32 -22.73
N THR A 232 26.04 14.53 -21.43
CA THR A 232 25.19 13.97 -20.38
C THR A 232 24.44 15.10 -19.70
N LYS A 233 23.14 14.90 -19.53
CA LYS A 233 22.25 15.74 -18.73
C LYS A 233 21.65 14.88 -17.64
N SER A 234 21.53 15.41 -16.43
CA SER A 234 20.75 14.77 -15.40
C SER A 234 19.91 15.79 -14.66
N GLU A 235 18.79 15.32 -14.16
CA GLU A 235 17.88 16.07 -13.33
C GLU A 235 17.42 15.12 -12.22
N THR A 236 17.21 15.68 -11.04
CA THR A 236 16.88 14.93 -9.83
C THR A 236 15.58 15.46 -9.27
N ASP A 237 14.73 14.54 -8.84
CA ASP A 237 13.51 14.85 -8.11
C ASP A 237 13.40 13.97 -6.86
N THR A 238 12.57 14.38 -5.91
CA THR A 238 12.28 13.58 -4.71
C THR A 238 10.86 13.09 -4.80
N ALA A 239 10.68 11.77 -4.85
CA ALA A 239 9.35 11.20 -4.96
C ALA A 239 8.52 11.54 -3.72
N ASP A 240 7.25 11.84 -3.92
CA ASP A 240 6.28 11.97 -2.81
C ASP A 240 5.45 10.70 -2.60
N GLY A 241 5.69 9.67 -3.41
CA GLY A 241 4.92 8.42 -3.41
C GLY A 241 3.88 8.32 -4.52
N SER A 242 3.51 9.46 -5.11
CA SER A 242 2.54 9.56 -6.19
C SER A 242 3.20 9.61 -7.58
N GLN A 243 2.38 9.47 -8.62
CA GLN A 243 2.84 9.66 -9.99
C GLN A 243 3.20 11.13 -10.21
N THR A 244 4.45 11.37 -10.60
CA THR A 244 5.00 12.70 -10.84
C THR A 244 5.57 12.81 -12.25
N ASP A 245 5.31 13.94 -12.90
CA ASP A 245 5.90 14.31 -14.19
C ASP A 245 6.92 15.44 -13.93
N PHE A 246 8.16 15.29 -14.41
CA PHE A 246 9.16 16.36 -14.42
C PHE A 246 9.94 16.43 -15.73
N GLU A 247 10.46 17.62 -16.03
CA GLU A 247 11.11 17.93 -17.30
C GLU A 247 12.63 17.94 -17.13
N VAL A 248 13.32 17.23 -18.02
CA VAL A 248 14.78 17.24 -18.12
C VAL A 248 15.16 18.16 -19.28
N PRO A 249 15.61 19.39 -19.01
CA PRO A 249 15.97 20.32 -20.08
C PRO A 249 17.26 19.86 -20.77
N ILE A 250 17.18 19.63 -22.08
CA ILE A 250 18.35 19.28 -22.89
C ILE A 250 19.04 20.57 -23.37
N LEU A 251 18.29 21.68 -23.47
CA LEU A 251 18.80 23.00 -23.84
C LEU A 251 19.89 23.50 -22.87
N SER A 252 21.02 23.93 -23.41
CA SER A 252 21.94 24.84 -22.70
C SER A 252 21.74 26.26 -23.23
N GLU A 253 21.34 27.22 -22.39
CA GLU A 253 21.17 28.64 -22.75
C GLU A 253 22.51 29.39 -23.00
N THR A 254 23.52 28.73 -23.56
CA THR A 254 24.77 29.40 -23.93
C THR A 254 24.68 29.98 -25.35
N GLY A 255 23.92 31.08 -25.49
CA GLY A 255 23.88 31.92 -26.69
C GLY A 255 22.75 31.60 -27.67
N GLU A 256 22.77 32.25 -28.86
CA GLU A 256 21.73 32.17 -29.91
C GLU A 256 21.59 30.78 -30.58
N ASN A 257 22.24 29.73 -30.06
CA ASN A 257 22.22 28.39 -30.64
C ASN A 257 21.33 27.48 -29.79
N GLN A 258 20.33 26.87 -30.42
CA GLN A 258 19.54 25.81 -29.81
C GLN A 258 20.27 24.49 -30.02
N ASN A 259 20.60 23.83 -28.92
CA ASN A 259 21.19 22.51 -28.92
C ASN A 259 20.11 21.46 -28.66
N ALA A 260 20.17 20.35 -29.39
CA ALA A 260 19.23 19.23 -29.25
C ALA A 260 20.01 17.92 -29.20
N PHE A 261 19.48 16.92 -28.50
CA PHE A 261 20.00 15.56 -28.54
C PHE A 261 19.43 14.83 -29.74
N VAL A 262 20.28 14.16 -30.52
CA VAL A 262 19.86 13.32 -31.65
C VAL A 262 19.52 11.92 -31.14
N TYR A 263 18.41 11.35 -31.62
CA TYR A 263 18.04 9.97 -31.29
C TYR A 263 19.02 8.96 -31.92
N PRO A 264 19.28 7.81 -31.27
CA PRO A 264 18.72 7.38 -29.98
C PRO A 264 19.43 8.01 -28.77
N ILE A 265 18.66 8.36 -27.73
CA ILE A 265 19.16 8.93 -26.47
C ILE A 265 19.16 7.83 -25.42
N ALA A 266 20.30 7.59 -24.77
CA ALA A 266 20.38 6.64 -23.66
C ALA A 266 19.79 7.26 -22.39
N VAL A 267 18.97 6.50 -21.67
CA VAL A 267 18.34 6.91 -20.42
C VAL A 267 18.81 5.97 -19.31
N GLY A 268 19.37 6.51 -18.24
CA GLY A 268 19.62 5.78 -17.00
C GLY A 268 18.75 6.34 -15.89
N VAL A 269 18.12 5.46 -15.11
CA VAL A 269 17.28 5.82 -13.96
C VAL A 269 17.98 5.33 -12.70
N TYR A 270 18.23 6.24 -11.78
CA TYR A 270 18.84 5.94 -10.49
C TYR A 270 17.84 6.25 -9.38
N THR A 271 17.76 5.36 -8.39
CA THR A 271 17.01 5.56 -7.15
C THR A 271 17.98 5.49 -5.98
N ASP A 272 18.02 6.54 -5.16
CA ASP A 272 18.94 6.69 -4.03
C ASP A 272 20.42 6.42 -4.41
N GLY A 273 20.79 6.82 -5.63
CA GLY A 273 22.14 6.66 -6.19
C GLY A 273 22.47 5.26 -6.73
N SER A 274 21.52 4.32 -6.73
CA SER A 274 21.67 2.98 -7.35
C SER A 274 20.99 2.97 -8.71
N LEU A 275 21.65 2.41 -9.73
CA LEU A 275 21.05 2.26 -11.07
C LEU A 275 19.96 1.19 -11.01
N GLU A 276 18.70 1.60 -11.20
CA GLU A 276 17.55 0.69 -11.22
C GLU A 276 17.29 0.18 -12.64
N CYS A 277 17.30 1.08 -13.63
CA CYS A 277 16.95 0.73 -15.01
C CYS A 277 17.77 1.52 -16.03
N GLU A 278 17.94 0.93 -17.21
CA GLU A 278 18.51 1.59 -18.37
C GLU A 278 17.64 1.33 -19.61
N GLY A 279 17.52 2.35 -20.46
CA GLY A 279 16.71 2.27 -21.67
C GLY A 279 17.17 3.26 -22.73
N ARG A 280 16.36 3.37 -23.79
CA ARG A 280 16.63 4.27 -24.91
C ARG A 280 15.36 4.94 -25.40
N LEU A 281 15.46 6.24 -25.66
CA LEU A 281 14.49 6.96 -26.47
C LEU A 281 14.92 6.84 -27.93
N GLU A 282 14.10 6.19 -28.74
CA GLU A 282 14.35 5.97 -30.17
C GLU A 282 13.69 7.05 -31.05
N SER A 283 12.70 7.77 -30.51
CA SER A 283 11.99 8.83 -31.23
C SER A 283 11.28 9.80 -30.29
N SER A 284 10.73 10.88 -30.86
CA SER A 284 9.89 11.88 -30.17
C SER A 284 8.44 11.46 -29.96
N HIS A 285 8.05 10.25 -30.37
CA HIS A 285 6.66 9.82 -30.34
C HIS A 285 6.43 8.83 -29.20
N GLY A 286 5.58 9.26 -28.26
CA GLY A 286 5.11 8.42 -27.15
C GLY A 286 6.10 8.34 -25.99
N PHE A 287 5.61 7.82 -24.88
CA PHE A 287 6.47 7.40 -23.78
C PHE A 287 7.10 6.05 -24.13
N ALA A 288 8.39 5.92 -23.85
CA ALA A 288 9.07 4.65 -23.76
C ALA A 288 9.11 4.24 -22.29
N ASP A 289 8.62 3.04 -22.00
CA ASP A 289 8.80 2.41 -20.70
C ASP A 289 10.29 2.13 -20.48
N ILE A 290 10.88 2.73 -19.44
CA ILE A 290 12.29 2.53 -19.05
C ILE A 290 12.37 1.57 -17.88
N CYS A 291 11.52 1.76 -16.88
CA CYS A 291 11.28 0.80 -15.82
C CYS A 291 9.84 0.30 -15.92
N GLU A 292 9.65 -1.01 -15.97
CA GLU A 292 8.31 -1.63 -15.99
C GLU A 292 7.61 -1.56 -14.62
N GLY A 293 8.32 -1.15 -13.56
CA GLY A 293 7.82 -1.15 -12.19
C GLY A 293 7.81 -2.56 -11.60
N GLY A 294 7.26 -2.66 -10.39
CA GLY A 294 7.09 -3.91 -9.66
C GLY A 294 5.61 -4.16 -9.40
N SER A 295 5.28 -5.27 -8.76
CA SER A 295 3.90 -5.66 -8.45
C SER A 295 3.17 -4.64 -7.55
N ILE A 296 3.92 -3.96 -6.68
CA ILE A 296 3.42 -2.94 -5.77
C ILE A 296 4.13 -1.61 -5.97
N THR A 297 3.43 -0.52 -5.67
CA THR A 297 4.07 0.78 -5.50
C THR A 297 4.96 0.75 -4.27
N ALA A 298 5.98 1.59 -4.27
CA ALA A 298 6.92 1.60 -3.17
C ALA A 298 6.33 2.18 -1.86
N ASP A 299 5.27 2.99 -1.93
CA ASP A 299 4.49 3.38 -0.75
C ASP A 299 3.76 2.17 -0.15
N ILE A 300 3.04 1.40 -0.97
CA ILE A 300 2.41 0.15 -0.53
C ILE A 300 3.46 -0.79 0.04
N ALA A 301 4.64 -0.87 -0.57
CA ALA A 301 5.72 -1.71 -0.06
C ALA A 301 6.22 -1.27 1.32
N SER A 302 6.30 0.04 1.57
CA SER A 302 6.69 0.61 2.86
C SER A 302 5.65 0.30 3.92
N ASP A 303 4.37 0.55 3.63
CA ASP A 303 3.27 0.31 4.57
C ASP A 303 3.07 -1.20 4.81
N ALA A 304 3.17 -2.01 3.76
CA ALA A 304 3.15 -3.47 3.84
C ALA A 304 4.30 -4.02 4.71
N ALA A 305 5.47 -3.37 4.72
CA ALA A 305 6.59 -3.77 5.57
C ALA A 305 6.34 -3.53 7.07
N GLU A 306 5.42 -2.64 7.45
CA GLU A 306 5.01 -2.45 8.85
C GLU A 306 4.10 -3.59 9.35
N ILE A 307 3.34 -4.20 8.43
CA ILE A 307 2.36 -5.26 8.73
C ILE A 307 2.88 -6.68 8.41
N ALA A 308 3.98 -6.81 7.66
CA ALA A 308 4.56 -8.09 7.26
C ALA A 308 5.93 -8.37 7.89
N GLN A 309 6.30 -9.64 8.01
CA GLN A 309 7.69 -10.04 8.25
C GLN A 309 8.39 -10.31 6.91
N ASP A 310 9.62 -9.81 6.76
CA ASP A 310 10.61 -10.15 5.71
C ASP A 310 10.58 -9.40 4.35
N ALA A 311 10.10 -8.15 4.32
CA ALA A 311 10.07 -7.31 3.11
C ALA A 311 11.43 -7.09 2.39
N GLN A 312 12.57 -7.37 3.05
CA GLN A 312 13.90 -7.19 2.45
C GLN A 312 14.20 -8.18 1.30
N SER A 313 13.42 -9.24 1.19
CA SER A 313 13.56 -10.27 0.17
C SER A 313 12.54 -10.18 -0.97
N GLY A 314 11.57 -9.27 -0.88
CA GLY A 314 10.38 -9.27 -1.74
C GLY A 314 9.32 -10.31 -1.32
N GLU A 315 9.55 -11.06 -0.24
CA GLU A 315 8.56 -11.98 0.33
C GLU A 315 7.89 -11.34 1.55
N TYR A 316 6.59 -11.08 1.45
CA TYR A 316 5.77 -10.54 2.53
C TYR A 316 5.07 -11.69 3.25
N ARG A 317 5.39 -11.88 4.53
CA ARG A 317 4.59 -12.77 5.39
C ARG A 317 3.53 -11.98 6.14
N VAL A 318 2.27 -12.21 5.79
CA VAL A 318 1.11 -11.48 6.33
C VAL A 318 0.20 -12.41 7.11
N THR A 319 -0.41 -11.91 8.18
CA THR A 319 -1.39 -12.67 8.98
C THR A 319 -2.72 -11.94 9.01
N LEU A 320 -3.73 -12.52 8.36
CA LEU A 320 -5.09 -12.02 8.27
C LEU A 320 -5.95 -12.60 9.40
N VAL A 321 -6.84 -11.78 9.96
CA VAL A 321 -7.81 -12.22 10.96
C VAL A 321 -9.20 -11.63 10.72
N THR A 322 -10.23 -12.48 10.81
CA THR A 322 -11.65 -12.11 10.76
C THR A 322 -12.42 -12.89 11.84
N ALA A 323 -13.53 -12.36 12.34
CA ALA A 323 -14.27 -12.98 13.46
C ALA A 323 -15.76 -12.61 13.49
#